data_AF-I1YAR4-F1
#
_entry.id   AF-I1YAR4-F1
#
_cell.length_a   1.000
_cell.length_b   1.000
_cell.length_c   1.000
_cell.angle_alpha   90.00
_cell.angle_beta   90.00
_cell.angle_gamma   90.00
#
_symmetry.space_group_name_H-M   'P 1'
#
loop_
_entity.id
_entity.type
_entity.pdbx_description
1 polymer ?
#
loop_
_entity_poly.entity_id
_entity_poly.type
_entity_poly.pdbx_seq_one_letter_code
_entity_poly.pdbx_strand_id
1 'polypeptide(L)'
;MKSNEPREGGIKSTDSLIKFSLHCLTVNGIPLFSKNIGHSSTVPFPVIGSLNGVQMFAKSKGVESGLTRTETGVVFWKEYESVKFILLVFENKCNERFLETLIENLYKSLIMSIGETELTKSNNVERLKKKMKLCSPLLDAMLGPSKITATLTQTTETLHISNSSVLINYLTSFTEDLDSEFGCITVDGRVVVATEKFWQLQTIETSLLSYVVYNLRNATASDTPVYLPNGSPVVPHRLITVTLIDHVQIAIVCGPEPSLHEIQNKLIVHYWSPLVPYLRECLRSLPRSFP
;
A
#
# COMPACT_ATOMS: atom_id res chain seq x y z
N MET A 1 -35.67 38.93 32.92
CA MET A 1 -35.94 38.04 31.77
C MET A 1 -34.84 38.20 30.73
N LYS A 2 -33.85 37.30 30.75
CA LYS A 2 -33.07 36.88 29.58
C LYS A 2 -32.59 35.48 29.92
N SER A 3 -33.17 34.52 29.23
CA SER A 3 -33.00 33.08 29.33
C SER A 3 -31.58 32.70 28.90
N ASN A 4 -30.87 31.97 29.76
CA ASN A 4 -29.69 31.21 29.38
C ASN A 4 -30.15 29.83 28.92
N GLU A 5 -30.15 29.62 27.61
CA GLU A 5 -30.18 28.28 27.03
C GLU A 5 -28.78 27.65 27.14
N PRO A 6 -28.66 26.37 27.49
CA PRO A 6 -27.39 25.67 27.49
C PRO A 6 -26.98 25.36 26.05
N ARG A 7 -25.77 25.79 25.68
CA ARG A 7 -25.11 25.45 24.41
C ARG A 7 -25.03 23.92 24.29
N GLU A 8 -25.67 23.42 23.23
CA GLU A 8 -25.60 22.03 22.80
C GLU A 8 -24.14 21.57 22.74
N GLY A 9 -23.88 20.45 23.43
CA GLY A 9 -22.60 19.76 23.38
C GLY A 9 -22.35 19.29 21.96
N GLY A 10 -21.46 19.99 21.27
CA GLY A 10 -20.86 19.50 20.04
C GLY A 10 -20.30 18.11 20.29
N ILE A 11 -20.92 17.12 19.66
CA ILE A 11 -20.43 15.76 19.56
C ILE A 11 -19.00 15.86 19.03
N LYS A 12 -18.01 15.69 19.90
CA LYS A 12 -16.65 15.41 19.47
C LYS A 12 -16.74 14.09 18.74
N SER A 13 -16.68 14.13 17.42
CA SER A 13 -16.32 12.98 16.60
C SER A 13 -14.97 12.47 17.10
N THR A 14 -14.98 11.55 18.06
CA THR A 14 -13.83 10.76 18.41
C THR A 14 -13.72 9.73 17.30
N ASP A 15 -12.99 10.06 16.24
CA ASP A 15 -12.54 9.10 15.24
C ASP A 15 -11.82 7.98 15.98
N SER A 16 -12.52 6.88 16.24
CA SER A 16 -11.97 5.68 16.87
C SER A 16 -11.17 4.91 15.82
N LEU A 17 -10.04 5.49 15.41
CA LEU A 17 -9.00 4.79 14.69
C LEU A 17 -8.38 3.77 15.64
N ILE A 18 -8.41 2.50 15.25
CA ILE A 18 -7.78 1.39 15.98
C ILE A 18 -6.33 1.76 16.26
N LYS A 19 -5.95 1.71 17.54
CA LYS A 19 -4.59 2.05 17.98
C LYS A 19 -3.71 0.82 17.94
N PHE A 20 -2.56 0.91 17.26
CA PHE A 20 -1.60 -0.18 17.25
C PHE A 20 -0.15 0.28 17.17
N SER A 21 0.75 -0.63 17.57
CA SER A 21 2.20 -0.52 17.44
C SER A 21 2.71 -1.72 16.64
N LEU A 22 3.34 -1.45 15.51
CA LEU A 22 3.91 -2.45 14.60
C LEU A 22 5.44 -2.44 14.74
N HIS A 23 6.02 -3.60 14.96
CA HIS A 23 7.46 -3.80 14.99
C HIS A 23 7.85 -4.87 13.98
N CYS A 24 8.80 -4.55 13.11
CA CYS A 24 9.42 -5.50 12.20
C CYS A 24 10.85 -5.76 12.68
N LEU A 25 11.19 -7.03 12.81
CA LEU A 25 12.50 -7.51 13.28
C LEU A 25 13.03 -8.52 12.26
N THR A 26 14.34 -8.74 12.23
CA THR A 26 14.92 -9.96 11.65
C THR A 26 14.47 -11.18 12.46
N VAL A 27 14.54 -12.38 11.90
CA VAL A 27 14.32 -13.63 12.64
C VAL A 27 15.15 -13.77 13.92
N ASN A 28 16.35 -13.16 13.94
CA ASN A 28 17.25 -13.13 15.10
C ASN A 28 16.92 -12.04 16.14
N GLY A 29 15.80 -11.31 15.98
CA GLY A 29 15.35 -10.29 16.92
C GLY A 29 15.99 -8.91 16.76
N ILE A 30 16.80 -8.66 15.73
CA ILE A 30 17.35 -7.33 15.43
C ILE A 30 16.22 -6.44 14.86
N PRO A 31 15.96 -5.25 15.41
CA PRO A 31 14.90 -4.38 14.93
C PRO A 31 15.21 -3.82 13.55
N LEU A 32 14.22 -3.85 12.65
CA LEU A 32 14.29 -3.28 11.31
C LEU A 32 13.55 -1.95 11.24
N PHE A 33 12.30 -1.90 11.69
CA PHE A 33 11.55 -0.66 11.86
C PHE A 33 10.45 -0.80 12.91
N SER A 34 9.90 0.34 13.34
CA SER A 34 8.74 0.39 14.23
C SER A 34 7.81 1.55 13.86
N LYS A 35 6.51 1.33 13.98
CA LYS A 35 5.45 2.28 13.61
C LYS A 35 4.38 2.30 14.71
N ASN A 36 3.89 3.49 15.06
CA ASN A 36 2.81 3.68 16.03
C ASN A 36 1.69 4.49 15.38
N ILE A 37 0.46 4.02 15.49
CA ILE A 37 -0.72 4.69 14.95
C ILE A 37 -1.76 4.84 16.04
N GLY A 38 -2.23 6.08 16.18
CA GLY A 38 -3.19 6.47 17.22
C GLY A 38 -2.65 6.37 18.66
N HIS A 39 -1.41 5.94 18.86
CA HIS A 39 -0.75 5.82 20.15
C HIS A 39 0.48 6.73 20.19
N SER A 40 0.53 7.65 21.17
CA SER A 40 1.58 8.67 21.28
C SER A 40 2.87 8.17 21.92
N SER A 41 2.83 7.07 22.69
CA SER A 41 4.00 6.47 23.31
C SER A 41 4.56 5.32 22.47
N THR A 42 5.84 5.40 22.13
CA THR A 42 6.59 4.27 21.56
C THR A 42 6.75 3.17 22.59
N VAL A 43 6.45 1.92 22.23
CA VAL A 43 6.74 0.78 23.11
C VAL A 43 8.27 0.63 23.26
N PRO A 44 8.81 0.60 24.50
CA PRO A 44 10.25 0.50 24.70
C PRO A 44 10.85 -0.78 24.10
N PHE A 45 12.03 -0.67 23.49
CA PHE A 45 12.73 -1.82 22.90
C PHE A 45 12.90 -3.02 23.85
N PRO A 46 13.20 -2.85 25.16
CA PRO A 46 13.25 -3.97 26.10
C PRO A 46 11.94 -4.76 26.18
N VAL A 47 10.78 -4.11 26.04
CA VAL A 47 9.47 -4.78 26.05
C VAL A 47 9.31 -5.65 24.79
N ILE A 48 9.72 -5.13 23.64
CA ILE A 48 9.70 -5.87 22.36
C ILE A 48 10.66 -7.06 22.40
N GLY A 49 11.85 -6.88 22.98
CA GLY A 49 12.81 -7.96 23.20
C GLY A 49 12.24 -9.07 24.09
N SER A 50 11.58 -8.71 25.19
CA SER A 50 10.90 -9.68 26.08
C SER A 50 9.77 -10.43 25.37
N LEU A 51 8.93 -9.73 24.59
CA LEU A 51 7.86 -10.37 23.81
C LEU A 51 8.41 -11.36 22.77
N ASN A 52 9.48 -10.98 22.08
CA ASN A 52 10.18 -11.89 21.16
C ASN A 52 10.73 -13.12 21.90
N GLY A 53 11.28 -12.94 23.10
CA GLY A 53 11.75 -14.03 23.95
C GLY A 53 10.64 -15.00 24.37
N VAL A 54 9.47 -14.46 24.76
CA VAL A 54 8.27 -15.28 25.09
C VAL A 54 7.85 -16.12 23.89
N GLN A 55 7.79 -15.53 22.70
CA GLN A 55 7.42 -16.26 21.48
C GLN A 55 8.44 -17.36 21.14
N MET A 56 9.75 -17.06 21.23
CA MET A 56 10.80 -18.05 20.98
C MET A 56 10.72 -19.22 21.97
N PHE A 57 10.47 -18.94 23.26
CA PHE A 57 10.27 -19.97 24.26
C PHE A 57 9.03 -20.82 23.96
N ALA A 58 7.90 -20.19 23.64
CA ALA A 58 6.66 -20.90 23.27
C ALA A 58 6.87 -21.83 22.07
N LYS A 59 7.54 -21.35 21.02
CA LYS A 59 7.90 -22.15 19.82
C LYS A 59 8.79 -23.34 20.17
N SER A 60 9.76 -23.17 21.08
CA SER A 60 10.60 -24.28 21.58
C SER A 60 9.83 -25.38 22.31
N LYS A 61 8.60 -25.07 22.75
CA LYS A 61 7.66 -26.00 23.40
C LYS A 61 6.56 -26.50 22.47
N GLY A 62 6.64 -26.22 21.16
CA GLY A 62 5.65 -26.62 20.17
C GLY A 62 4.35 -25.79 20.19
N VAL A 63 4.36 -24.62 20.85
CA VAL A 63 3.22 -23.70 20.82
C VAL A 63 3.36 -22.76 19.63
N GLU A 64 2.45 -22.86 18.67
CA GLU A 64 2.44 -22.06 17.43
C GLU A 64 1.40 -20.93 17.43
N SER A 65 0.74 -20.65 18.56
CA SER A 65 -0.29 -19.60 18.62
C SER A 65 0.26 -18.27 18.14
N GLY A 66 -0.27 -17.72 17.03
CA GLY A 66 0.11 -16.45 16.43
C GLY A 66 -0.47 -15.21 17.14
N LEU A 67 -1.42 -15.44 18.04
CA LEU A 67 -2.23 -14.42 18.70
C LEU A 67 -2.25 -14.67 20.21
N THR A 68 -2.12 -13.62 21.00
CA THR A 68 -2.38 -13.63 22.45
C THR A 68 -3.25 -12.45 22.80
N ARG A 69 -4.37 -12.71 23.49
CA ARG A 69 -5.28 -11.67 23.97
C ARG A 69 -5.01 -11.38 25.43
N THR A 70 -4.98 -10.11 25.78
CA THR A 70 -4.90 -9.62 27.15
C THR A 70 -6.20 -8.91 27.53
N GLU A 71 -6.30 -8.44 28.76
CA GLU A 71 -7.46 -7.64 29.20
C GLU A 71 -7.57 -6.29 28.48
N THR A 72 -6.46 -5.79 27.94
CA THR A 72 -6.32 -4.43 27.42
C THR A 72 -5.98 -4.38 25.93
N GLY A 73 -5.70 -5.51 25.30
CA GLY A 73 -5.35 -5.54 23.89
C GLY A 73 -4.98 -6.93 23.36
N VAL A 74 -4.38 -6.91 22.18
CA VAL A 74 -4.01 -8.10 21.44
C VAL A 74 -2.54 -7.99 21.03
N VAL A 75 -1.79 -9.05 21.26
CA VAL A 75 -0.44 -9.21 20.71
C VAL A 75 -0.54 -10.24 19.59
N PHE A 76 -0.21 -9.83 18.37
CA PHE A 76 -0.16 -10.69 17.20
C PHE A 76 1.27 -10.76 16.68
N TRP A 77 1.72 -11.94 16.29
CA TRP A 77 3.02 -12.14 15.69
C TRP A 77 2.94 -13.05 14.47
N LYS A 78 3.69 -12.67 13.43
CA LYS A 78 3.83 -13.47 12.22
C LYS A 78 5.28 -13.51 11.82
N GLU A 79 5.77 -14.70 11.52
CA GLU A 79 7.15 -14.94 11.09
C GLU A 79 7.13 -15.34 9.62
N TYR A 80 7.99 -14.69 8.83
CA TYR A 80 8.36 -15.05 7.47
C TYR A 80 9.83 -15.48 7.47
N GLU A 81 10.33 -15.96 6.32
CA GLU A 81 11.68 -16.56 6.22
C GLU A 81 12.80 -15.69 6.81
N SER A 82 12.74 -14.37 6.64
CA SER A 82 13.79 -13.44 7.09
C SER A 82 13.35 -12.38 8.09
N VAL A 83 12.05 -12.15 8.20
CA VAL A 83 11.48 -11.09 9.03
C VAL A 83 10.36 -11.60 9.91
N LYS A 84 10.23 -10.97 11.07
CA LYS A 84 9.18 -11.20 12.05
C LYS A 84 8.44 -9.90 12.31
N PHE A 85 7.12 -9.97 12.29
CA PHE A 85 6.26 -8.88 12.70
C PHE A 85 5.70 -9.15 14.08
N ILE A 86 5.70 -8.11 14.92
CA ILE A 86 5.00 -8.06 16.21
C ILE A 86 4.06 -6.86 16.13
N LEU A 87 2.76 -7.13 16.25
CA LEU A 87 1.70 -6.13 16.22
C LEU A 87 0.99 -6.11 17.57
N LEU A 88 1.03 -4.94 18.21
CA LEU A 88 0.36 -4.66 19.47
C LEU A 88 -0.88 -3.83 19.16
N VAL A 89 -2.05 -4.37 19.40
CA VAL A 89 -3.32 -3.67 19.20
C VAL A 89 -3.89 -3.32 20.57
N PHE A 90 -4.12 -2.04 20.82
CA PHE A 90 -4.58 -1.54 22.13
C PHE A 90 -6.11 -1.55 22.22
N GLU A 91 -6.74 -2.54 21.60
CA GLU A 91 -8.19 -2.78 21.58
C GLU A 91 -8.49 -4.28 21.46
N ASN A 92 -9.42 -4.78 22.25
CA ASN A 92 -9.70 -6.22 22.33
C ASN A 92 -10.61 -6.77 21.23
N LYS A 93 -11.19 -5.92 20.39
CA LYS A 93 -12.22 -6.32 19.41
C LYS A 93 -11.66 -6.65 18.02
N CYS A 94 -10.33 -6.68 17.84
CA CYS A 94 -9.76 -7.01 16.54
C CYS A 94 -9.90 -8.49 16.17
N ASN A 95 -10.29 -8.75 14.92
CA ASN A 95 -10.38 -10.07 14.33
C ASN A 95 -8.98 -10.56 13.91
N GLU A 96 -8.63 -11.80 14.22
CA GLU A 96 -7.35 -12.40 13.84
C GLU A 96 -7.13 -12.39 12.33
N ARG A 97 -8.16 -12.73 11.55
CA ARG A 97 -8.09 -12.73 10.08
C ARG A 97 -7.77 -11.35 9.51
N PHE A 98 -8.23 -10.29 10.17
CA PHE A 98 -7.87 -8.92 9.79
C PHE A 98 -6.39 -8.63 10.04
N LEU A 99 -5.85 -9.08 11.17
CA LEU A 99 -4.42 -8.90 11.51
C LEU A 99 -3.53 -9.73 10.58
N GLU A 100 -3.94 -10.93 10.23
CA GLU A 100 -3.26 -11.77 9.24
C GLU A 100 -3.18 -11.09 7.88
N THR A 101 -4.32 -10.64 7.34
CA THR A 101 -4.38 -9.91 6.07
C THR A 101 -3.54 -8.64 6.11
N LEU A 102 -3.60 -7.87 7.20
CA LEU A 102 -2.81 -6.65 7.35
C LEU A 102 -1.30 -6.95 7.28
N ILE A 103 -0.82 -7.93 8.06
CA ILE A 103 0.60 -8.29 8.08
C ILE A 103 1.04 -8.92 6.75
N GLU A 104 0.19 -9.71 6.10
CA GLU A 104 0.45 -10.23 4.75
C GLU A 104 0.63 -9.08 3.74
N ASN A 105 -0.28 -8.12 3.73
CA ASN A 105 -0.19 -6.97 2.83
C ASN A 105 1.08 -6.14 3.09
N LEU A 106 1.44 -5.93 4.36
CA LEU A 106 2.68 -5.23 4.73
C LEU A 106 3.93 -6.00 4.29
N TYR A 107 3.93 -7.32 4.41
CA TYR A 107 5.04 -8.15 3.94
C TYR A 107 5.15 -8.10 2.41
N LYS A 108 4.03 -8.21 1.71
CA LYS A 108 3.95 -8.12 0.25
C LYS A 108 4.35 -6.73 -0.26
N SER A 109 4.04 -5.65 0.46
CA SER A 109 4.47 -4.30 0.11
C SER A 109 5.98 -4.09 0.27
N LEU A 110 6.60 -4.73 1.28
CA LEU A 110 8.06 -4.79 1.40
C LEU A 110 8.69 -5.53 0.22
N ILE A 111 8.12 -6.67 -0.19
CA ILE A 111 8.59 -7.39 -1.40
C ILE A 111 8.47 -6.48 -2.62
N MET A 112 7.31 -5.84 -2.84
CA MET A 112 7.09 -4.96 -3.99
C MET A 112 8.11 -3.82 -4.07
N SER A 113 8.58 -3.32 -2.93
CA SER A 113 9.49 -2.17 -2.89
C SER A 113 10.98 -2.54 -2.85
N ILE A 114 11.32 -3.67 -2.21
CA ILE A 114 12.71 -4.06 -1.91
C ILE A 114 13.17 -5.24 -2.77
N GLY A 115 12.25 -6.13 -3.11
CA GLY A 115 12.50 -7.41 -3.75
C GLY A 115 12.70 -8.53 -2.73
N GLU A 116 12.23 -9.73 -3.08
CA GLU A 116 12.29 -10.90 -2.20
C GLU A 116 13.71 -11.30 -1.88
N THR A 117 14.62 -11.31 -2.87
CA THR A 117 16.01 -11.73 -2.66
C THR A 117 16.73 -10.83 -1.66
N GLU A 118 16.53 -9.51 -1.72
CA GLU A 118 17.13 -8.63 -0.73
C GLU A 118 16.44 -8.73 0.63
N LEU A 119 15.13 -8.98 0.67
CA LEU A 119 14.43 -9.17 1.93
C LEU A 119 14.87 -10.47 2.62
N THR A 120 15.11 -11.56 1.89
CA THR A 120 15.42 -12.88 2.44
C THR A 120 16.91 -13.14 2.63
N LYS A 121 17.76 -12.69 1.69
CA LYS A 121 19.19 -13.02 1.64
C LYS A 121 20.11 -11.86 2.02
N SER A 122 19.58 -10.70 2.44
CA SER A 122 20.45 -9.58 2.85
C SER A 122 21.25 -9.92 4.10
N ASN A 123 22.57 -9.95 3.96
CA ASN A 123 23.51 -10.04 5.08
C ASN A 123 23.78 -8.69 5.76
N ASN A 124 23.29 -7.58 5.18
CA ASN A 124 23.52 -6.24 5.66
C ASN A 124 22.22 -5.63 6.19
N VAL A 125 22.03 -5.75 7.50
CA VAL A 125 20.85 -5.23 8.21
C VAL A 125 20.70 -3.71 8.04
N GLU A 126 21.80 -2.95 8.05
CA GLU A 126 21.75 -1.49 7.90
C GLU A 126 21.32 -1.07 6.49
N ARG A 127 21.75 -1.80 5.46
CA ARG A 127 21.26 -1.60 4.08
C ARG A 127 19.77 -1.91 3.99
N LEU A 128 19.32 -2.99 4.61
CA LEU A 128 17.90 -3.38 4.61
C LEU A 128 17.03 -2.32 5.31
N LYS A 129 17.45 -1.83 6.48
CA LYS A 129 16.80 -0.71 7.19
C LYS A 129 16.66 0.54 6.32
N LYS A 130 17.73 0.92 5.60
CA LYS A 130 17.70 2.09 4.69
C LYS A 130 16.65 1.92 3.59
N LYS A 131 16.55 0.74 2.99
CA LYS A 131 15.53 0.45 1.97
C LYS A 131 14.12 0.42 2.54
N MET A 132 13.91 -0.22 3.69
CA MET A 132 12.62 -0.21 4.39
C MET A 132 12.14 1.20 4.76
N LYS A 133 13.07 2.12 5.06
CA LYS A 133 12.73 3.52 5.30
C LYS A 133 12.15 4.21 4.06
N LEU A 134 12.58 3.83 2.85
CA LEU A 134 12.00 4.34 1.60
C LEU A 134 10.56 3.86 1.40
N CYS A 135 10.23 2.68 1.93
CA CYS A 135 8.87 2.12 1.91
C CYS A 135 7.93 2.76 2.95
N SER A 136 8.46 3.60 3.84
CA SER A 136 7.69 4.20 4.95
C SER A 136 6.39 4.85 4.50
N PRO A 137 6.33 5.67 3.43
CA PRO A 137 5.08 6.30 3.00
C PRO A 137 4.00 5.29 2.61
N LEU A 138 4.39 4.21 1.94
CA LEU A 138 3.48 3.12 1.56
C LEU A 138 2.93 2.41 2.80
N LEU A 139 3.80 2.06 3.76
CA LEU A 139 3.39 1.45 5.02
C LEU A 139 2.49 2.38 5.84
N ASP A 140 2.82 3.67 5.90
CA ASP A 140 2.03 4.67 6.62
C ASP A 140 0.65 4.84 5.98
N ALA A 141 0.55 4.80 4.64
CA ALA A 141 -0.72 4.84 3.93
C ALA A 141 -1.57 3.59 4.17
N MET A 142 -0.96 2.40 4.26
CA MET A 142 -1.69 1.14 4.54
C MET A 142 -2.19 1.07 5.98
N LEU A 143 -1.44 1.64 6.91
CA LEU A 143 -1.72 1.55 8.33
C LEU A 143 -2.59 2.74 8.83
N GLY A 144 -2.51 3.90 8.18
CA GLY A 144 -3.27 5.11 8.53
C GLY A 144 -4.71 5.13 8.00
N PRO A 145 -5.45 6.23 8.24
CA PRO A 145 -6.76 6.46 7.63
C PRO A 145 -6.59 6.65 6.11
N SER A 146 -6.72 5.56 5.36
CA SER A 146 -6.67 5.61 3.90
C SER A 146 -8.07 5.79 3.31
N LYS A 147 -8.17 6.62 2.27
CA LYS A 147 -9.38 6.71 1.41
C LYS A 147 -9.57 5.46 0.55
N ILE A 148 -8.50 4.68 0.41
CA ILE A 148 -8.47 3.39 -0.27
C ILE A 148 -8.55 2.34 0.83
N THR A 149 -9.64 1.59 0.90
CA THR A 149 -9.87 0.44 1.79
C THR A 149 -9.53 -0.88 1.11
N ALA A 150 -9.29 -0.86 -0.21
CA ALA A 150 -9.06 -2.03 -1.07
C ALA A 150 -7.99 -3.01 -0.53
N THR A 151 -6.94 -2.51 0.13
CA THR A 151 -5.90 -3.40 0.68
C THR A 151 -6.44 -4.27 1.82
N LEU A 152 -7.34 -3.74 2.66
CA LEU A 152 -7.93 -4.49 3.77
C LEU A 152 -8.82 -5.65 3.28
N THR A 153 -9.43 -5.50 2.11
CA THR A 153 -10.27 -6.52 1.47
C THR A 153 -9.52 -7.37 0.47
N GLN A 154 -8.22 -7.13 0.25
CA GLN A 154 -7.43 -7.73 -0.83
C GLN A 154 -8.13 -7.58 -2.19
N THR A 155 -8.76 -6.42 -2.43
CA THR A 155 -9.43 -6.08 -3.68
C THR A 155 -8.75 -4.90 -4.35
N THR A 156 -9.08 -4.66 -5.62
CA THR A 156 -8.73 -3.44 -6.33
C THR A 156 -9.93 -2.51 -6.32
N GLU A 157 -9.75 -1.28 -5.85
CA GLU A 157 -10.80 -0.26 -5.93
C GLU A 157 -10.91 0.25 -7.35
N THR A 158 -12.09 0.09 -7.94
CA THR A 158 -12.37 0.52 -9.30
C THR A 158 -13.39 1.64 -9.36
N LEU A 159 -13.24 2.56 -10.31
CA LEU A 159 -14.25 3.57 -10.63
C LEU A 159 -14.87 3.25 -11.99
N HIS A 160 -16.19 3.15 -12.03
CA HIS A 160 -16.91 2.90 -13.27
C HIS A 160 -17.19 4.21 -14.02
N ILE A 161 -16.94 4.21 -15.33
CA ILE A 161 -17.22 5.32 -16.24
C ILE A 161 -17.97 4.81 -17.47
N SER A 162 -18.84 5.65 -18.03
CA SER A 162 -19.71 5.28 -19.16
C SER A 162 -18.95 5.03 -20.46
N ASN A 163 -17.82 5.71 -20.66
CA ASN A 163 -17.03 5.67 -21.90
C ASN A 163 -15.67 4.94 -21.73
N SER A 164 -15.65 3.87 -20.94
CA SER A 164 -14.40 3.14 -20.61
C SER A 164 -13.72 2.51 -21.83
N SER A 165 -14.47 2.07 -22.84
CA SER A 165 -13.92 1.37 -24.01
C SER A 165 -12.94 2.22 -24.81
N VAL A 166 -13.21 3.51 -24.97
CA VAL A 166 -12.31 4.43 -25.67
C VAL A 166 -10.98 4.53 -24.92
N LEU A 167 -11.03 4.75 -23.61
CA LEU A 167 -9.81 4.84 -22.80
C LEU A 167 -9.04 3.52 -22.75
N ILE A 168 -9.72 2.38 -22.71
CA ILE A 168 -9.08 1.06 -22.76
C ILE A 168 -8.33 0.89 -24.09
N ASN A 169 -8.96 1.19 -25.23
CA ASN A 169 -8.31 1.03 -26.54
C ASN A 169 -7.05 1.88 -26.66
N TYR A 170 -7.12 3.16 -26.26
CA TYR A 170 -5.96 4.05 -26.27
C TYR A 170 -4.88 3.61 -25.26
N LEU A 171 -5.28 3.14 -24.08
CA LEU A 171 -4.36 2.61 -23.10
C LEU A 171 -3.62 1.39 -23.64
N THR A 172 -4.33 0.45 -24.28
CA THR A 172 -3.72 -0.75 -24.88
C THR A 172 -2.73 -0.38 -25.98
N SER A 173 -3.12 0.48 -26.94
CA SER A 173 -2.17 0.95 -27.97
C SER A 173 -0.96 1.66 -27.37
N PHE A 174 -1.19 2.48 -26.35
CA PHE A 174 -0.11 3.19 -25.67
C PHE A 174 0.84 2.25 -24.92
N THR A 175 0.33 1.18 -24.29
CA THR A 175 1.20 0.19 -23.64
C THR A 175 1.97 -0.66 -24.66
N GLU A 176 1.35 -1.02 -25.78
CA GLU A 176 1.99 -1.76 -26.88
C GLU A 176 3.17 -0.97 -27.47
N ASP A 177 3.00 0.34 -27.71
CA ASP A 177 4.07 1.24 -28.17
C ASP A 177 5.24 1.35 -27.17
N LEU A 178 5.02 1.02 -25.90
CA LEU A 178 6.00 1.01 -24.83
C LEU A 178 6.60 -0.38 -24.56
N ASP A 179 6.31 -1.36 -25.41
CA ASP A 179 6.68 -2.77 -25.23
C ASP A 179 6.25 -3.29 -23.82
N SER A 180 5.05 -2.90 -23.40
CA SER A 180 4.44 -3.30 -22.14
C SER A 180 3.04 -3.82 -22.37
N GLU A 181 2.65 -4.79 -21.55
CA GLU A 181 1.28 -5.32 -21.51
C GLU A 181 0.50 -4.82 -20.29
N PHE A 182 1.15 -4.16 -19.34
CA PHE A 182 0.60 -3.88 -18.01
C PHE A 182 0.43 -2.38 -17.79
N GLY A 183 -0.72 -1.85 -18.17
CA GLY A 183 -1.08 -0.45 -17.91
C GLY A 183 -2.44 -0.27 -17.26
N CYS A 184 -2.58 0.80 -16.47
CA CYS A 184 -3.84 1.27 -15.92
C CYS A 184 -3.91 2.80 -15.82
N ILE A 185 -5.14 3.34 -15.84
CA ILE A 185 -5.43 4.74 -15.52
C ILE A 185 -6.10 4.77 -14.15
N THR A 186 -5.62 5.65 -13.28
CA THR A 186 -6.14 5.82 -11.93
C THR A 186 -6.64 7.24 -11.68
N VAL A 187 -7.64 7.37 -10.83
CA VAL A 187 -8.10 8.65 -10.27
C VAL A 187 -8.03 8.54 -8.76
N ASP A 188 -7.23 9.40 -8.11
CA ASP A 188 -6.97 9.33 -6.66
C ASP A 188 -6.60 7.91 -6.18
N GLY A 189 -5.82 7.18 -6.98
CA GLY A 189 -5.36 5.81 -6.67
C GLY A 189 -6.35 4.69 -7.00
N ARG A 190 -7.57 5.00 -7.43
CA ARG A 190 -8.57 4.02 -7.85
C ARG A 190 -8.47 3.73 -9.34
N VAL A 191 -8.49 2.47 -9.73
CA VAL A 191 -8.35 2.07 -11.14
C VAL A 191 -9.65 2.38 -11.90
N VAL A 192 -9.57 3.19 -12.95
CA VAL A 192 -10.72 3.50 -13.81
C VAL A 192 -10.79 2.51 -14.96
N VAL A 193 -9.66 2.33 -15.65
CA VAL A 193 -9.48 1.39 -16.75
C VAL A 193 -8.11 0.77 -16.64
N ALA A 194 -7.98 -0.47 -17.09
CA ALA A 194 -6.70 -1.13 -17.23
C ALA A 194 -6.72 -2.09 -18.42
N THR A 195 -5.53 -2.40 -18.92
CA THR A 195 -5.28 -3.45 -19.91
C THR A 195 -5.74 -4.82 -19.41
N GLU A 196 -6.05 -5.74 -20.33
CA GLU A 196 -6.49 -7.10 -19.96
C GLU A 196 -5.44 -7.83 -19.10
N LYS A 197 -4.17 -7.74 -19.48
CA LYS A 197 -3.05 -8.36 -18.76
C LYS A 197 -2.85 -7.77 -17.37
N PHE A 198 -3.12 -6.47 -17.17
CA PHE A 198 -3.11 -5.88 -15.83
C PHE A 198 -4.17 -6.52 -14.91
N TRP A 199 -5.36 -6.84 -15.42
CA TRP A 199 -6.39 -7.54 -14.63
C TRP A 199 -6.07 -9.01 -14.35
N GLN A 200 -5.15 -9.61 -15.11
CA GLN A 200 -4.66 -10.98 -14.88
C GLN A 200 -3.60 -11.05 -13.77
N LEU A 201 -3.06 -9.91 -13.32
CA LEU A 201 -2.21 -9.86 -12.13
C LEU A 201 -2.97 -10.33 -10.89
N GLN A 202 -2.24 -10.78 -9.86
CA GLN A 202 -2.88 -11.16 -8.61
C GLN A 202 -3.50 -9.93 -7.94
N THR A 203 -4.66 -10.09 -7.30
CA THR A 203 -5.42 -8.97 -6.73
C THR A 203 -4.62 -8.16 -5.70
N ILE A 204 -3.71 -8.81 -4.98
CA ILE A 204 -2.80 -8.12 -4.05
C ILE A 204 -1.82 -7.21 -4.78
N GLU A 205 -1.35 -7.60 -5.97
CA GLU A 205 -0.39 -6.84 -6.76
C GLU A 205 -1.05 -5.60 -7.34
N THR A 206 -2.24 -5.76 -7.93
CA THR A 206 -3.02 -4.62 -8.45
C THR A 206 -3.40 -3.65 -7.34
N SER A 207 -3.79 -4.17 -6.16
CA SER A 207 -4.10 -3.35 -4.98
C SER A 207 -2.87 -2.58 -4.50
N LEU A 208 -1.72 -3.24 -4.34
CA LEU A 208 -0.49 -2.58 -3.90
C LEU A 208 0.02 -1.56 -4.93
N LEU A 209 -0.06 -1.86 -6.23
CA LEU A 209 0.29 -0.91 -7.31
C LEU A 209 -0.58 0.35 -7.22
N SER A 210 -1.89 0.21 -7.01
CA SER A 210 -2.78 1.35 -6.76
C SER A 210 -2.33 2.23 -5.60
N TYR A 211 -1.85 1.64 -4.49
CA TYR A 211 -1.31 2.42 -3.37
C TYR A 211 0.03 3.08 -3.70
N VAL A 212 0.92 2.41 -4.42
CA VAL A 212 2.19 3.00 -4.85
C VAL A 212 1.91 4.21 -5.75
N VAL A 213 1.05 4.05 -6.75
CA VAL A 213 0.62 5.14 -7.65
C VAL A 213 0.00 6.29 -6.85
N TYR A 214 -0.91 5.99 -5.91
CA TYR A 214 -1.51 6.99 -5.04
C TYR A 214 -0.48 7.80 -4.24
N ASN A 215 0.57 7.16 -3.72
CA ASN A 215 1.65 7.83 -3.00
C ASN A 215 2.52 8.72 -3.91
N LEU A 216 2.53 8.44 -5.21
CA LEU A 216 3.29 9.17 -6.23
C LEU A 216 2.46 10.30 -6.89
N ARG A 217 1.21 10.53 -6.47
CA ARG A 217 0.28 11.52 -7.08
C ARG A 217 0.78 12.96 -7.15
N ASN A 218 1.69 13.35 -6.25
CA ASN A 218 2.23 14.71 -6.24
C ASN A 218 3.36 14.92 -7.25
N ALA A 219 3.84 13.84 -7.88
CA ALA A 219 4.85 13.92 -8.93
C ALA A 219 4.17 14.08 -10.31
N THR A 220 4.75 14.93 -11.16
CA THR A 220 4.31 15.03 -12.57
C THR A 220 4.58 13.73 -13.32
N ALA A 221 5.75 13.13 -13.07
CA ALA A 221 6.06 11.78 -13.49
C ALA A 221 7.04 11.12 -12.52
N SER A 222 7.05 9.79 -12.50
CA SER A 222 8.00 9.01 -11.72
C SER A 222 8.38 7.74 -12.46
N ASP A 223 9.57 7.24 -12.14
CA ASP A 223 10.11 5.97 -12.63
C ASP A 223 10.73 5.28 -11.42
N THR A 224 10.03 4.27 -10.90
CA THR A 224 10.40 3.60 -9.66
C THR A 224 10.50 2.10 -9.89
N PRO A 225 11.55 1.42 -9.41
CA PRO A 225 11.59 -0.05 -9.49
C PRO A 225 10.51 -0.65 -8.59
N VAL A 226 9.77 -1.62 -9.12
CA VAL A 226 8.78 -2.41 -8.39
C VAL A 226 8.97 -3.89 -8.67
N TYR A 227 8.76 -4.71 -7.66
CA TYR A 227 8.69 -6.16 -7.79
C TYR A 227 7.22 -6.57 -7.72
N LEU A 228 6.86 -7.68 -8.36
CA LEU A 228 5.51 -8.22 -8.31
C LEU A 228 5.52 -9.37 -7.29
N PRO A 229 4.94 -9.20 -6.07
CA PRO A 229 5.11 -10.15 -4.97
C PRO A 229 4.71 -11.61 -5.23
N ASN A 230 3.96 -11.88 -6.29
CA ASN A 230 3.56 -13.20 -6.72
C ASN A 230 4.08 -13.51 -8.14
N GLY A 231 3.95 -12.58 -9.08
CA GLY A 231 4.34 -12.80 -10.48
C GLY A 231 5.84 -12.73 -10.75
N SER A 232 6.54 -11.82 -10.07
CA SER A 232 7.98 -11.55 -10.28
C SER A 232 8.61 -10.95 -9.02
N PRO A 233 8.79 -11.75 -7.96
CA PRO A 233 9.24 -11.25 -6.66
C PRO A 233 10.75 -10.96 -6.61
N VAL A 234 11.52 -11.50 -7.56
CA VAL A 234 13.00 -11.42 -7.59
C VAL A 234 13.51 -10.45 -8.65
N VAL A 235 12.78 -10.25 -9.74
CA VAL A 235 13.21 -9.39 -10.86
C VAL A 235 12.46 -8.06 -10.79
N PRO A 236 13.16 -6.91 -10.70
CA PRO A 236 12.48 -5.63 -10.67
C PRO A 236 11.96 -5.26 -12.07
N HIS A 237 10.74 -4.75 -12.10
CA HIS A 237 10.15 -4.03 -13.22
C HIS A 237 10.21 -2.52 -12.96
N ARG A 238 10.00 -1.71 -14.00
CA ARG A 238 9.86 -0.26 -13.85
C ARG A 238 8.38 0.09 -13.78
N LEU A 239 7.97 0.72 -12.67
CA LEU A 239 6.69 1.39 -12.57
C LEU A 239 6.87 2.84 -13.00
N ILE A 240 6.33 3.15 -14.17
CA ILE A 240 6.29 4.49 -14.70
C ILE A 240 4.91 5.07 -14.41
N THR A 241 4.87 6.20 -13.72
CA THR A 241 3.63 6.92 -13.47
C THR A 241 3.71 8.30 -14.11
N VAL A 242 2.68 8.73 -14.83
CA VAL A 242 2.61 10.12 -15.32
C VAL A 242 1.24 10.70 -15.04
N THR A 243 1.23 11.92 -14.51
CA THR A 243 0.03 12.68 -14.22
C THR A 243 -0.45 13.33 -15.53
N LEU A 244 -1.63 12.90 -16.00
CA LEU A 244 -2.22 13.38 -17.27
C LEU A 244 -2.98 14.70 -17.06
N ILE A 245 -3.81 14.72 -16.01
CA ILE A 245 -4.48 15.91 -15.47
C ILE A 245 -4.48 15.77 -13.94
N ASP A 246 -4.83 16.84 -13.22
CA ASP A 246 -4.88 16.80 -11.76
C ASP A 246 -5.73 15.61 -11.27
N HIS A 247 -5.21 14.87 -10.29
CA HIS A 247 -5.75 13.62 -9.75
C HIS A 247 -5.81 12.39 -10.69
N VAL A 248 -5.53 12.54 -11.99
CA VAL A 248 -5.59 11.43 -12.97
C VAL A 248 -4.19 11.04 -13.43
N GLN A 249 -3.83 9.79 -13.18
CA GLN A 249 -2.49 9.26 -13.49
C GLN A 249 -2.59 8.02 -14.36
N ILE A 250 -1.69 7.92 -15.33
CA ILE A 250 -1.39 6.65 -15.98
C ILE A 250 -0.25 5.96 -15.24
N ALA A 251 -0.38 4.65 -15.05
CA ALA A 251 0.64 3.81 -14.44
C ALA A 251 0.91 2.61 -15.35
N ILE A 252 2.18 2.34 -15.61
CA ILE A 252 2.64 1.29 -16.53
C ILE A 252 3.76 0.51 -15.87
N VAL A 253 3.65 -0.81 -15.90
CA VAL A 253 4.72 -1.73 -15.49
C VAL A 253 5.43 -2.20 -16.75
N CYS A 254 6.66 -1.76 -16.95
CA CYS A 254 7.43 -2.01 -18.17
C CYS A 254 8.85 -2.52 -17.86
N GLY A 255 9.53 -2.94 -18.93
CA GLY A 255 10.91 -3.38 -18.90
C GLY A 255 11.93 -2.23 -18.82
N PRO A 256 13.20 -2.48 -19.19
CA PRO A 256 14.28 -1.49 -19.10
C PRO A 256 14.14 -0.32 -20.09
N GLU A 257 13.38 -0.50 -21.17
CA GLU A 257 13.09 0.51 -22.18
C GLU A 257 11.56 0.69 -22.30
N PRO A 258 11.06 1.87 -22.73
CA PRO A 258 11.78 3.11 -23.06
C PRO A 258 12.05 4.02 -21.83
N SER A 259 12.81 5.09 -22.02
CA SER A 259 13.18 6.03 -20.94
C SER A 259 12.02 6.94 -20.52
N LEU A 260 11.98 7.38 -19.26
CA LEU A 260 10.93 8.28 -18.77
C LEU A 260 10.79 9.55 -19.62
N HIS A 261 11.92 10.11 -20.05
CA HIS A 261 11.96 11.32 -20.87
C HIS A 261 11.30 11.13 -22.24
N GLU A 262 11.46 9.96 -22.87
CA GLU A 262 10.81 9.65 -24.15
C GLU A 262 9.30 9.53 -24.00
N ILE A 263 8.84 8.87 -22.93
CA ILE A 263 7.42 8.71 -22.64
C ILE A 263 6.76 10.07 -22.43
N GLN A 264 7.36 10.93 -21.59
CA GLN A 264 6.82 12.26 -21.30
C GLN A 264 6.78 13.16 -22.54
N ASN A 265 7.86 13.21 -23.32
CA ASN A 265 8.00 14.22 -24.37
C ASN A 265 7.41 13.78 -25.72
N LYS A 266 7.43 12.49 -26.05
CA LYS A 266 7.03 12.01 -27.37
C LYS A 266 5.63 11.39 -27.37
N LEU A 267 5.34 10.56 -26.37
CA LEU A 267 4.17 9.69 -26.43
C LEU A 267 2.97 10.28 -25.69
N ILE A 268 3.19 10.96 -24.56
CA ILE A 268 2.06 11.40 -23.73
C ILE A 268 1.21 12.48 -24.37
N VAL A 269 1.84 13.53 -24.91
CA VAL A 269 1.10 14.62 -25.56
C VAL A 269 0.36 14.11 -26.79
N HIS A 270 0.97 13.21 -27.56
CA HIS A 270 0.38 12.65 -28.76
C HIS A 270 -0.85 11.78 -28.46
N TYR A 271 -0.75 10.87 -27.49
CA TYR A 271 -1.82 9.93 -27.16
C TYR A 271 -2.95 10.55 -26.33
N TRP A 272 -2.62 11.38 -25.32
CA TRP A 272 -3.59 11.75 -24.28
C TRP A 272 -4.21 13.12 -24.45
N SER A 273 -3.61 14.02 -25.25
CA SER A 273 -4.18 15.35 -25.51
C SER A 273 -5.60 15.29 -26.11
N PRO A 274 -5.90 14.41 -27.09
CA PRO A 274 -7.26 14.27 -27.63
C PRO A 274 -8.28 13.74 -26.62
N LEU A 275 -7.81 13.04 -25.57
CA LEU A 275 -8.66 12.34 -24.60
C LEU A 275 -8.97 13.15 -23.34
N VAL A 276 -8.44 14.37 -23.22
CA VAL A 276 -8.69 15.26 -22.07
C VAL A 276 -10.18 15.39 -21.68
N PRO A 277 -11.14 15.48 -22.61
CA PRO A 277 -12.56 15.50 -22.25
C PRO A 277 -13.03 14.25 -21.50
N TYR A 278 -12.58 13.06 -21.92
CA TYR A 278 -12.88 11.77 -21.27
C TYR A 278 -12.18 11.64 -19.92
N LEU A 279 -10.94 12.10 -19.80
CA LEU A 279 -10.21 12.11 -18.53
C LEU A 279 -10.92 13.01 -17.49
N ARG A 280 -11.48 14.15 -17.92
CA ARG A 280 -12.30 15.01 -17.04
C ARG A 280 -13.62 14.37 -16.61
N GLU A 281 -14.19 13.46 -17.42
CA GLU A 281 -15.37 12.68 -17.02
C GLU A 281 -15.06 11.78 -15.82
N CYS A 282 -13.85 11.19 -15.79
CA CYS A 282 -13.39 10.33 -14.70
C CYS A 282 -13.34 11.06 -13.34
N LEU A 283 -13.06 12.36 -13.34
CA LEU A 283 -13.11 13.19 -12.13
C LEU A 283 -14.55 13.39 -11.61
N ARG A 284 -15.55 13.36 -12.49
CA ARG A 284 -16.97 13.52 -12.11
C ARG A 284 -17.55 12.27 -11.47
N SER A 285 -16.98 11.10 -11.75
CA SER A 285 -17.36 9.81 -11.15
C SER A 285 -16.74 9.56 -9.77
N LEU A 286 -15.87 10.44 -9.27
CA LEU A 286 -15.42 10.35 -7.89
C LEU A 286 -16.65 10.43 -6.97
N PRO A 287 -16.80 9.50 -6.01
CA PRO A 287 -17.85 9.63 -5.01
C PRO A 287 -17.58 10.92 -4.26
N ARG A 288 -18.44 11.92 -4.52
CA ARG A 288 -18.49 13.13 -3.70
C ARG A 288 -18.75 12.61 -2.29
N SER A 289 -17.85 12.92 -1.36
CA SER A 289 -18.11 12.68 0.06
C SER A 289 -19.49 13.24 0.36
N PHE A 290 -20.47 12.37 0.62
CA PHE A 290 -21.72 12.80 1.20
C PHE A 290 -21.35 13.48 2.53
N PRO A 291 -21.89 14.68 2.81
CA PRO A 291 -21.61 15.40 4.04
C PRO A 291 -22.02 14.60 5.28
#